data_AF-A0A800LU24-F1
#
_entry.id   AF-A0A800LU24-F1
#
_cell.length_a   1.000
_cell.length_b   1.000
_cell.length_c   1.000
_cell.angle_alpha   90.00
_cell.angle_beta   90.00
_cell.angle_gamma   90.00
#
_symmetry.space_group_name_H-M   'P 1'
#
loop_
_entity.id
_entity.type
_entity.pdbx_description
1 polymer ?
#
loop_
_entity_poly.entity_id
_entity_poly.type
_entity_poly.pdbx_seq_one_letter_code
_entity_poly.pdbx_strand_id
1 'polypeptide(L)'
;PQYSTTTTAAVEDAYVRAAHELKCQIPMNLIGDYHDQTLHIDALAASVLAHAGQQKQANHLLISFHGTPEATRKKGDPYYQQCVQTAALLVQKLGLKNADYSVCFQSRFGYQPWLQPYTDDILTQLAQQGHQQVDVICPGFAVDCLETLEEVAIGFAQHFNAAGGLSLNYIPALNQAQSQIDALGELLQQQMDCCARRV
;
A
#
# COMPACT_ATOMS: atom_id res chain seq x y z
N PRO A 1 4.52 -2.75 4.12
CA PRO A 1 4.42 -4.14 3.60
C PRO A 1 5.41 -4.44 2.47
N GLN A 2 5.48 -3.59 1.45
CA GLN A 2 6.41 -3.71 0.34
C GLN A 2 7.78 -3.10 0.70
N TYR A 3 8.87 -3.82 0.39
CA TYR A 3 10.24 -3.34 0.53
C TYR A 3 10.53 -2.21 -0.47
N SER A 4 11.26 -1.21 -0.02
CA SER A 4 11.93 -0.23 -0.88
C SER A 4 13.30 0.12 -0.30
N THR A 5 14.24 0.43 -1.19
CA THR A 5 15.55 0.98 -0.85
C THR A 5 15.45 2.33 -0.15
N THR A 6 14.33 3.04 -0.31
CA THR A 6 14.09 4.34 0.34
C THR A 6 13.33 4.24 1.66
N THR A 7 12.88 3.04 2.06
CA THR A 7 12.15 2.81 3.33
C THR A 7 12.83 1.74 4.17
N THR A 8 12.56 0.45 3.93
CA THR A 8 13.09 -0.67 4.71
C THR A 8 14.62 -0.67 4.74
N ALA A 9 15.26 -0.48 3.58
CA ALA A 9 16.72 -0.44 3.52
C ALA A 9 17.31 0.76 4.28
N ALA A 10 16.64 1.91 4.25
CA ALA A 10 17.09 3.09 4.99
C ALA A 10 17.03 2.87 6.52
N VAL A 11 16.03 2.11 6.99
CA VAL A 11 15.95 1.68 8.40
C VAL A 11 17.08 0.70 8.74
N GLU A 12 17.36 -0.25 7.85
CA GLU A 12 18.48 -1.19 8.00
C GLU A 12 19.83 -0.46 8.08
N ASP A 13 20.09 0.50 7.18
CA ASP A 13 21.29 1.34 7.18
C ASP A 13 21.42 2.14 8.49
N ALA A 14 20.32 2.70 8.98
CA ALA A 14 20.30 3.44 10.23
C ALA A 14 20.61 2.54 11.44
N TYR A 15 20.07 1.32 11.45
CA TYR A 15 20.37 0.34 12.49
C TYR A 15 21.86 -0.04 12.50
N VAL A 16 22.43 -0.39 11.35
CA VAL A 16 23.85 -0.78 11.23
C VAL A 16 24.76 0.36 11.68
N ARG A 17 24.46 1.60 11.27
CA ARG A 17 25.19 2.79 11.73
C ARG A 17 25.13 2.95 13.25
N ALA A 18 23.94 2.84 13.84
CA ALA A 18 23.74 2.99 15.28
C ALA A 18 24.48 1.89 16.07
N ALA A 19 24.40 0.63 15.63
CA ALA A 19 25.12 -0.48 16.26
C ALA A 19 26.64 -0.27 16.26
N HIS A 20 27.19 0.24 15.16
CA HIS A 20 28.60 0.60 15.05
C HIS A 20 28.98 1.74 16.00
N GLU A 21 28.21 2.83 16.05
CA GLU A 21 28.46 3.97 16.94
C GLU A 21 28.40 3.59 18.43
N LEU A 22 27.44 2.75 18.81
CA LEU A 22 27.26 2.28 20.17
C LEU A 22 28.25 1.17 20.57
N LYS A 23 29.05 0.66 19.63
CA LYS A 23 29.97 -0.47 19.82
C LYS A 23 29.27 -1.70 20.41
N CYS A 24 28.00 -1.90 20.07
CA CYS A 24 27.20 -3.03 20.50
C CYS A 24 26.76 -3.84 19.27
N GLN A 25 27.13 -5.11 19.25
CA GLN A 25 26.65 -6.04 18.23
C GLN A 25 25.36 -6.67 18.75
N ILE A 26 24.24 -6.02 18.47
CA ILE A 26 22.92 -6.62 18.70
C ILE A 26 22.60 -7.47 17.46
N PRO A 27 22.25 -8.75 17.61
CA PRO A 27 21.78 -9.54 16.48
C PRO A 27 20.48 -8.94 15.94
N MET A 28 20.44 -8.66 14.64
CA MET A 28 19.22 -8.23 13.94
C MET A 28 18.73 -9.36 13.05
N ASN A 29 17.42 -9.59 13.11
CA ASN A 29 16.73 -10.41 12.14
C ASN A 29 15.63 -9.56 11.51
N LEU A 30 15.80 -9.21 10.24
CA LEU A 30 14.92 -8.30 9.51
C LEU A 30 13.92 -9.10 8.67
N ILE A 31 12.64 -8.80 8.83
CA ILE A 31 11.59 -9.20 7.88
C ILE A 31 11.53 -8.08 6.83
N GLY A 32 12.14 -8.32 5.67
CA GLY A 32 12.32 -7.29 4.64
C GLY A 32 11.01 -6.82 3.99
N ASP A 33 10.08 -7.75 3.79
CA ASP A 33 8.73 -7.46 3.31
C ASP A 33 7.75 -8.56 3.74
N TYR A 34 6.47 -8.27 3.58
CA TYR A 34 5.36 -9.19 3.84
C TYR A 34 4.17 -8.92 2.92
N HIS A 35 4.46 -8.34 1.74
CA HIS A 35 3.46 -7.79 0.84
C HIS A 35 2.50 -8.84 0.24
N ASP A 36 2.92 -10.09 0.15
CA ASP A 36 2.18 -11.22 -0.38
C ASP A 36 1.71 -12.21 0.71
N GLN A 37 1.90 -11.86 1.99
CA GLN A 37 1.52 -12.72 3.09
C GLN A 37 -0.01 -12.86 3.16
N THR A 38 -0.49 -14.10 3.26
CA THR A 38 -1.93 -14.43 3.15
C THR A 38 -2.80 -13.67 4.15
N LEU A 39 -2.42 -13.60 5.44
CA LEU A 39 -3.23 -12.91 6.45
C LEU A 39 -3.30 -11.40 6.23
N HIS A 40 -2.26 -10.80 5.66
CA HIS A 40 -2.20 -9.39 5.29
C HIS A 40 -3.14 -9.11 4.13
N ILE A 41 -3.11 -9.93 3.07
CA ILE A 41 -4.07 -9.84 1.95
C ILE A 41 -5.51 -10.05 2.44
N ASP A 42 -5.71 -10.99 3.35
CA ASP A 42 -7.03 -11.29 3.94
C ASP A 42 -7.54 -10.11 4.78
N ALA A 43 -6.66 -9.47 5.56
CA ALA A 43 -6.98 -8.27 6.31
C ALA A 43 -7.36 -7.10 5.40
N LEU A 44 -6.61 -6.87 4.31
CA LEU A 44 -6.92 -5.86 3.31
C LEU A 44 -8.27 -6.12 2.64
N ALA A 45 -8.52 -7.36 2.19
CA ALA A 45 -9.77 -7.74 1.56
C ALA A 45 -10.96 -7.58 2.52
N ALA A 46 -10.80 -7.99 3.78
CA ALA A 46 -11.82 -7.79 4.81
C ALA A 46 -12.13 -6.31 5.05
N SER A 47 -11.12 -5.44 5.04
CA SER A 47 -11.31 -3.98 5.15
C SER A 47 -12.15 -3.42 4.00
N VAL A 48 -11.82 -3.82 2.76
CA VAL A 48 -12.58 -3.41 1.56
C VAL A 48 -14.04 -3.89 1.65
N LEU A 49 -14.27 -5.16 2.02
CA LEU A 49 -15.62 -5.72 2.13
C LEU A 49 -16.43 -5.07 3.26
N ALA A 50 -15.79 -4.78 4.40
CA ALA A 50 -16.44 -4.10 5.52
C ALA A 50 -16.86 -2.66 5.15
N HIS A 51 -16.04 -1.96 4.36
CA HIS A 51 -16.37 -0.65 3.81
C HIS A 51 -17.51 -0.74 2.79
N ALA A 52 -17.42 -1.67 1.84
CA ALA A 52 -18.45 -1.86 0.82
C ALA A 52 -19.81 -2.26 1.41
N GLY A 53 -19.84 -3.04 2.49
CA GLY A 53 -21.06 -3.41 3.21
C GLY A 53 -21.82 -2.23 3.82
N GLN A 54 -21.18 -1.06 3.96
CA GLN A 54 -21.82 0.19 4.39
C GLN A 54 -22.48 0.93 3.22
N GLN A 55 -22.22 0.51 1.98
CA GLN A 55 -22.70 1.13 0.76
C GLN A 55 -23.84 0.34 0.13
N LYS A 56 -24.68 1.02 -0.65
CA LYS A 56 -25.81 0.39 -1.37
C LYS A 56 -25.40 -0.31 -2.66
N GLN A 57 -24.23 0.02 -3.20
CA GLN A 57 -23.70 -0.49 -4.47
C GLN A 57 -22.18 -0.57 -4.40
N ALA A 58 -21.58 -1.55 -5.09
CA ALA A 58 -20.13 -1.64 -5.23
C ALA A 58 -19.60 -0.54 -6.15
N ASN A 59 -18.64 0.24 -5.65
CA ASN A 59 -17.94 1.28 -6.40
C ASN A 59 -16.67 0.73 -7.07
N HIS A 60 -16.11 1.49 -8.00
CA HIS A 60 -14.81 1.18 -8.57
C HIS A 60 -13.73 1.28 -7.49
N LEU A 61 -12.87 0.25 -7.38
CA LEU A 61 -11.80 0.23 -6.38
C LEU A 61 -10.50 0.78 -6.97
N LEU A 62 -10.05 1.91 -6.46
CA LEU A 62 -8.73 2.47 -6.74
C LEU A 62 -7.71 1.95 -5.70
N ILE A 63 -6.71 1.21 -6.16
CA ILE A 63 -5.61 0.72 -5.33
C ILE A 63 -4.42 1.66 -5.55
N SER A 64 -4.18 2.54 -4.58
CA SER A 64 -3.14 3.57 -4.65
C SER A 64 -1.91 3.18 -3.83
N PHE A 65 -0.72 3.33 -4.40
CA PHE A 65 0.55 3.16 -3.70
C PHE A 65 1.34 4.47 -3.73
N HIS A 66 2.22 4.71 -2.77
CA HIS A 66 3.10 5.88 -2.86
C HIS A 66 4.04 5.75 -4.07
N GLY A 67 4.15 6.79 -4.86
CA GLY A 67 5.06 6.81 -6.00
C GLY A 67 6.51 6.79 -5.54
N THR A 68 7.38 6.29 -6.42
CA THR A 68 8.82 6.50 -6.31
C THR A 68 9.37 6.97 -7.65
N PRO A 69 10.54 7.62 -7.71
CA PRO A 69 11.18 7.94 -8.98
C PRO A 69 11.40 6.67 -9.83
N GLU A 70 11.11 6.73 -11.12
CA GLU A 70 11.30 5.59 -12.04
C GLU A 70 12.77 5.13 -12.08
N ALA A 71 13.69 6.05 -11.80
CA ALA A 71 15.11 5.74 -11.66
C ALA A 71 15.40 4.74 -10.51
N THR A 72 14.63 4.79 -9.42
CA THR A 72 14.76 3.87 -8.28
C THR A 72 14.44 2.44 -8.71
N ARG A 73 13.32 2.24 -9.41
CA ARG A 73 12.96 0.96 -10.04
C ARG A 73 14.05 0.47 -11.01
N LYS A 74 14.56 1.35 -11.88
CA LYS A 74 15.63 0.98 -12.84
C LYS A 74 16.93 0.54 -12.16
N LYS A 75 17.18 0.97 -10.92
CA LYS A 75 18.33 0.54 -10.12
C LYS A 75 18.10 -0.80 -9.41
N GLY A 76 16.97 -1.45 -9.60
CA GLY A 76 16.67 -2.79 -9.06
C GLY A 76 15.82 -2.78 -7.79
N ASP A 77 15.19 -1.65 -7.45
CA ASP A 77 14.27 -1.59 -6.32
C ASP A 77 13.01 -2.46 -6.59
N PRO A 78 12.67 -3.40 -5.68
CA PRO A 78 11.58 -4.35 -5.90
C PRO A 78 10.18 -3.74 -5.65
N TYR A 79 10.10 -2.52 -5.10
CA TYR A 79 8.85 -1.92 -4.61
C TYR A 79 7.71 -1.99 -5.62
N TYR A 80 7.96 -1.58 -6.88
CA TYR A 80 6.94 -1.60 -7.92
C TYR A 80 6.37 -3.02 -8.14
N GLN A 81 7.23 -4.03 -8.21
CA GLN A 81 6.79 -5.41 -8.45
C GLN A 81 5.96 -5.91 -7.27
N GLN A 82 6.40 -5.61 -6.04
CA GLN A 82 5.68 -5.98 -4.83
C GLN A 82 4.32 -5.25 -4.70
N CYS A 83 4.22 -3.99 -5.11
CA CYS A 83 2.95 -3.27 -5.19
C CYS A 83 1.98 -3.94 -6.17
N VAL A 84 2.45 -4.26 -7.39
CA VAL A 84 1.62 -4.94 -8.40
C VAL A 84 1.18 -6.32 -7.92
N GLN A 85 2.07 -7.07 -7.25
CA GLN A 85 1.75 -8.37 -6.66
C GLN A 85 0.70 -8.25 -5.54
N THR A 86 0.85 -7.27 -4.63
CA THR A 86 -0.12 -6.99 -3.57
C THR A 86 -1.51 -6.72 -4.18
N ALA A 87 -1.56 -5.85 -5.20
CA ALA A 87 -2.81 -5.51 -5.88
C ALA A 87 -3.43 -6.73 -6.59
N ALA A 88 -2.63 -7.53 -7.28
CA ALA A 88 -3.11 -8.74 -7.96
C ALA A 88 -3.72 -9.75 -6.97
N LEU A 89 -3.05 -10.00 -5.84
CA LEU A 89 -3.54 -10.89 -4.79
C LEU A 89 -4.82 -10.37 -4.15
N LEU A 90 -4.90 -9.06 -3.88
CA LEU A 90 -6.10 -8.42 -3.34
C LEU A 90 -7.29 -8.51 -4.31
N VAL A 91 -7.07 -8.19 -5.58
CA VAL A 91 -8.08 -8.29 -6.65
C VAL A 91 -8.59 -9.73 -6.79
N GLN A 92 -7.68 -10.70 -6.80
CA GLN A 92 -8.03 -12.12 -6.83
C GLN A 92 -8.88 -12.52 -5.62
N LYS A 93 -8.49 -12.09 -4.41
CA LYS A 93 -9.21 -12.39 -3.17
C LYS A 93 -10.62 -11.80 -3.16
N LEU A 94 -10.79 -10.59 -3.71
CA LEU A 94 -12.07 -9.89 -3.80
C LEU A 94 -12.93 -10.35 -4.99
N GLY A 95 -12.37 -11.13 -5.92
CA GLY A 95 -13.09 -11.57 -7.13
C GLY A 95 -13.44 -10.43 -8.09
N LEU A 96 -12.67 -9.34 -8.08
CA LEU A 96 -12.90 -8.17 -8.93
C LEU A 96 -12.53 -8.46 -10.39
N LYS A 97 -13.27 -7.89 -11.33
CA LYS A 97 -12.93 -7.93 -12.76
C LYS A 97 -12.06 -6.74 -13.11
N ASN A 98 -11.36 -6.80 -14.24
CA ASN A 98 -10.50 -5.71 -14.72
C ASN A 98 -11.22 -4.35 -14.90
N ALA A 99 -12.55 -4.36 -15.04
CA ALA A 99 -13.35 -3.14 -15.15
C ALA A 99 -13.72 -2.53 -13.78
N ASP A 100 -13.49 -3.24 -12.68
CA ASP A 100 -13.96 -2.86 -11.35
C ASP A 100 -12.83 -2.27 -10.48
N TYR A 101 -11.59 -2.24 -10.97
CA TYR A 101 -10.45 -1.69 -10.22
C TYR A 101 -9.40 -1.00 -11.11
N SER A 102 -8.61 -0.13 -10.49
CA SER A 102 -7.41 0.47 -11.08
C SER A 102 -6.25 0.44 -10.08
N VAL A 103 -5.02 0.27 -10.55
CA VAL A 103 -3.80 0.40 -9.74
C VAL A 103 -3.07 1.66 -10.15
N CYS A 104 -2.66 2.49 -9.19
CA CYS A 104 -2.00 3.76 -9.45
C CYS A 104 -0.96 4.12 -8.38
N PHE A 105 -0.19 5.16 -8.66
CA PHE A 105 0.86 5.67 -7.79
C PHE A 105 0.65 7.16 -7.50
N GLN A 106 0.54 7.50 -6.22
CA GLN A 106 0.30 8.85 -5.70
C GLN A 106 1.60 9.59 -5.36
N SER A 107 1.50 10.85 -4.94
CA SER A 107 2.62 11.63 -4.40
C SER A 107 3.85 11.65 -5.32
N ARG A 108 3.85 12.52 -6.33
CA ARG A 108 5.02 12.77 -7.19
C ARG A 108 5.61 14.15 -6.90
N PHE A 109 6.94 14.25 -6.96
CA PHE A 109 7.65 15.51 -6.74
C PHE A 109 8.71 15.79 -7.80
N GLY A 110 8.79 17.05 -8.23
CA GLY A 110 9.73 17.51 -9.25
C GLY A 110 9.37 17.05 -10.67
N TYR A 111 10.32 17.23 -11.59
CA TYR A 111 10.10 17.03 -13.03
C TYR A 111 10.50 15.64 -13.56
N GLN A 112 11.14 14.82 -12.72
CA GLN A 112 11.57 13.48 -13.15
C GLN A 112 10.35 12.56 -13.29
N PRO A 113 10.41 11.51 -14.13
CA PRO A 113 9.36 10.50 -14.18
C PRO A 113 9.29 9.69 -12.88
N TRP A 114 8.07 9.49 -12.38
CA TRP A 114 7.76 8.62 -11.24
C TRP A 114 7.01 7.38 -11.73
N LEU A 115 6.81 6.40 -10.85
CA LEU A 115 5.99 5.22 -11.13
C LEU A 115 4.61 5.63 -11.64
N GLN A 116 4.14 4.91 -12.65
CA GLN A 116 2.89 5.16 -13.36
C GLN A 116 1.96 3.92 -13.31
N PRO A 117 0.64 4.11 -13.44
CA PRO A 117 -0.05 5.37 -13.75
C PRO A 117 -0.22 6.29 -12.53
N TYR A 118 -0.34 7.60 -12.75
CA TYR A 118 -0.50 8.58 -11.67
C TYR A 118 -1.93 8.62 -11.15
N THR A 119 -2.09 8.73 -9.82
CA THR A 119 -3.41 8.68 -9.18
C THR A 119 -4.34 9.80 -9.64
N ASP A 120 -3.84 11.03 -9.80
CA ASP A 120 -4.60 12.18 -10.30
C ASP A 120 -5.12 11.96 -11.74
N ASP A 121 -4.28 11.43 -12.63
CA ASP A 121 -4.67 11.12 -14.00
C ASP A 121 -5.76 10.03 -14.06
N ILE A 122 -5.63 8.98 -13.24
CA ILE A 122 -6.63 7.90 -13.17
C ILE A 122 -7.96 8.41 -12.63
N LEU A 123 -7.94 9.26 -11.60
CA LEU A 123 -9.16 9.84 -11.05
C LEU A 123 -9.90 10.71 -12.07
N THR A 124 -9.17 11.53 -12.83
CA THR A 124 -9.77 12.30 -13.93
C THR A 124 -10.40 11.38 -14.98
N GLN A 125 -9.71 10.30 -15.35
CA GLN A 125 -10.24 9.31 -16.32
C GLN A 125 -11.52 8.63 -15.80
N LEU A 126 -11.53 8.20 -14.54
CA LEU A 126 -12.70 7.54 -13.93
C LEU A 126 -13.91 8.49 -13.89
N ALA A 127 -13.71 9.75 -13.52
CA ALA A 127 -14.78 10.75 -13.53
C ALA A 127 -15.34 10.96 -14.95
N GLN A 128 -14.47 11.08 -15.96
CA GLN A 128 -14.85 11.24 -17.36
C GLN A 128 -15.54 9.99 -17.95
N GLN A 129 -15.24 8.81 -17.42
CA GLN A 129 -15.91 7.55 -17.76
C GLN A 129 -17.29 7.40 -17.09
N GLY A 130 -17.69 8.37 -16.25
CA GLY A 130 -19.00 8.41 -15.60
C GLY A 130 -19.06 7.69 -14.25
N HIS A 131 -17.91 7.29 -13.68
CA HIS A 131 -17.89 6.82 -12.29
C HIS A 131 -18.23 7.99 -11.38
N GLN A 132 -19.38 7.88 -10.69
CA GLN A 132 -19.81 8.89 -9.73
C GLN A 132 -19.13 8.73 -8.38
N GLN A 133 -18.81 7.49 -8.00
CA GLN A 133 -18.20 7.16 -6.73
C GLN A 133 -17.03 6.20 -6.94
N VAL A 134 -15.94 6.44 -6.22
CA VAL A 134 -14.72 5.62 -6.23
C VAL A 134 -14.31 5.35 -4.79
N ASP A 135 -14.03 4.09 -4.47
CA ASP A 135 -13.40 3.74 -3.19
C ASP A 135 -11.90 3.64 -3.39
N VAL A 136 -11.10 4.15 -2.45
CA VAL A 136 -9.64 4.11 -2.55
C VAL A 136 -9.01 3.46 -1.33
N ILE A 137 -8.11 2.51 -1.57
CA ILE A 137 -7.30 1.85 -0.54
C ILE A 137 -5.82 2.12 -0.81
N CYS A 138 -5.04 2.24 0.27
CA CYS A 138 -3.60 2.48 0.21
C CYS A 138 -2.77 1.35 0.85
N PRO A 139 -2.60 0.17 0.20
CA PRO A 139 -1.93 -0.99 0.80
C PRO A 139 -0.44 -0.78 1.08
N GLY A 140 0.14 0.32 0.60
CA GLY A 140 1.51 0.73 0.93
C GLY A 140 1.70 1.12 2.40
N PHE A 141 0.62 1.48 3.11
CA PHE A 141 0.65 1.98 4.47
C PHE A 141 -0.09 1.04 5.44
N ALA A 142 0.57 0.62 6.51
CA ALA A 142 -0.04 -0.20 7.57
C ALA A 142 -0.89 0.64 8.54
N VAL A 143 -0.57 1.92 8.66
CA VAL A 143 -1.20 2.90 9.54
C VAL A 143 -1.44 4.18 8.77
N ASP A 144 -2.49 4.91 9.14
CA ASP A 144 -2.80 6.20 8.53
C ASP A 144 -1.73 7.25 8.83
N CYS A 145 -1.47 8.08 7.84
CA CYS A 145 -0.50 9.15 7.88
C CYS A 145 -1.01 10.37 7.10
N LEU A 146 -0.17 11.39 6.95
CA LEU A 146 -0.55 12.62 6.26
C LEU A 146 -0.92 12.33 4.79
N GLU A 147 -0.15 11.47 4.14
CA GLU A 147 -0.32 11.05 2.76
C GLU A 147 -1.64 10.28 2.53
N THR A 148 -2.21 9.64 3.56
CA THR A 148 -3.51 8.98 3.43
C THR A 148 -4.66 9.91 3.81
N LEU A 149 -4.57 10.61 4.93
CA LEU A 149 -5.68 11.40 5.44
C LEU A 149 -5.85 12.75 4.72
N GLU A 150 -4.75 13.43 4.37
CA GLU A 150 -4.84 14.73 3.71
C GLU A 150 -4.78 14.57 2.19
N GLU A 151 -3.75 13.92 1.65
CA GLU A 151 -3.59 13.82 0.19
C GLU A 151 -4.70 12.97 -0.43
N VAL A 152 -4.95 11.76 0.09
CA VAL A 152 -5.95 10.86 -0.50
C VAL A 152 -7.37 11.25 -0.09
N ALA A 153 -7.67 11.30 1.21
CA ALA A 153 -9.06 11.48 1.64
C ALA A 153 -9.60 12.89 1.35
N ILE A 154 -8.74 13.92 1.27
CA ILE A 154 -9.16 15.30 1.00
C ILE A 154 -8.73 15.74 -0.39
N GLY A 155 -7.43 15.72 -0.70
CA GLY A 155 -6.89 16.23 -1.96
C GLY A 155 -7.44 15.51 -3.19
N PHE A 156 -7.34 14.18 -3.22
CA PHE A 156 -7.86 13.38 -4.33
C PHE A 156 -9.39 13.37 -4.39
N ALA A 157 -10.09 13.49 -3.26
CA ALA A 157 -11.54 13.68 -3.27
C ALA A 157 -11.95 15.00 -3.94
N GLN A 158 -11.24 16.09 -3.64
CA GLN A 158 -11.45 17.38 -4.30
C GLN A 158 -11.12 17.32 -5.79
N HIS A 159 -10.00 16.68 -6.16
CA HIS A 159 -9.61 16.49 -7.56
C HIS A 159 -10.64 15.68 -8.35
N PHE A 160 -11.11 14.57 -7.79
CA PHE A 160 -12.14 13.73 -8.41
C PHE A 160 -13.46 14.48 -8.60
N ASN A 161 -13.87 15.27 -7.60
CA ASN A 161 -15.07 16.11 -7.69
C ASN A 161 -14.92 17.19 -8.78
N ALA A 162 -13.77 17.87 -8.82
CA ALA A 162 -13.49 18.87 -9.84
C ALA A 162 -13.49 18.29 -11.27
N ALA A 163 -13.13 17.01 -11.42
CA ALA A 163 -13.18 16.28 -12.69
C ALA A 163 -14.58 15.76 -13.08
N GLY A 164 -15.61 15.96 -12.23
CA GLY A 164 -17.00 15.57 -12.50
C GLY A 164 -17.50 14.34 -11.72
N GLY A 165 -16.66 13.74 -10.87
CA GLY A 165 -17.08 12.72 -9.92
C GLY A 165 -17.92 13.31 -8.76
N LEU A 166 -18.60 12.46 -7.99
CA LEU A 166 -19.40 12.91 -6.84
C LEU A 166 -18.68 12.68 -5.50
N SER A 167 -18.13 11.48 -5.28
CA SER A 167 -17.41 11.17 -4.05
C SER A 167 -16.26 10.20 -4.26
N LEU A 168 -15.19 10.43 -3.52
CA LEU A 168 -14.08 9.50 -3.37
C LEU A 168 -14.04 9.10 -1.90
N ASN A 169 -14.19 7.81 -1.62
CA ASN A 169 -14.30 7.31 -0.26
C ASN A 169 -13.00 6.59 0.10
N TYR A 170 -12.24 7.16 1.03
CA TYR A 170 -11.04 6.53 1.52
C TYR A 170 -11.37 5.36 2.46
N ILE A 171 -10.75 4.21 2.20
CA ILE A 171 -10.76 3.03 3.06
C ILE A 171 -9.54 3.18 4.00
N PRO A 172 -9.75 3.37 5.32
CA PRO A 172 -8.65 3.56 6.26
C PRO A 172 -7.61 2.44 6.19
N ALA A 173 -6.37 2.80 6.52
CA ALA A 173 -5.34 1.80 6.74
C ALA A 173 -5.79 0.81 7.83
N LEU A 174 -5.14 -0.36 7.89
CA LEU A 174 -5.54 -1.39 8.86
C LEU A 174 -5.35 -0.92 10.31
N ASN A 175 -4.42 0.02 10.57
CA ASN A 175 -4.25 0.67 11.88
C ASN A 175 -4.17 -0.35 13.03
N GLN A 176 -5.06 -0.25 14.03
CA GLN A 176 -5.16 -1.16 15.17
C GLN A 176 -6.12 -2.35 14.94
N ALA A 177 -6.51 -2.64 13.69
CA ALA A 177 -7.36 -3.79 13.40
C ALA A 177 -6.71 -5.08 13.88
N GLN A 178 -7.49 -5.91 14.57
CA GLN A 178 -6.99 -7.18 15.11
C GLN A 178 -6.39 -8.07 14.00
N SER A 179 -6.98 -8.07 12.81
CA SER A 179 -6.46 -8.81 11.64
C SER A 179 -5.05 -8.39 11.22
N GLN A 180 -4.68 -7.11 11.37
CA GLN A 180 -3.30 -6.66 11.14
C GLN A 180 -2.37 -7.14 12.26
N ILE A 181 -2.80 -7.02 13.51
CA ILE A 181 -2.01 -7.46 14.67
C ILE A 181 -1.71 -8.96 14.56
N ASP A 182 -2.73 -9.76 14.23
CA ASP A 182 -2.60 -11.20 14.04
C ASP A 182 -1.69 -11.54 12.87
N ALA A 183 -1.82 -10.84 11.73
CA ALA A 183 -0.95 -11.04 10.57
C ALA A 183 0.54 -10.76 10.89
N LEU A 184 0.82 -9.68 11.64
CA LEU A 184 2.16 -9.34 12.10
C LEU A 184 2.68 -10.34 13.13
N GLY A 185 1.83 -10.79 14.05
CA GLY A 185 2.16 -11.81 15.04
C GLY A 185 2.58 -13.13 14.37
N GLU A 186 1.82 -13.57 13.37
CA GLU A 186 2.14 -14.78 12.59
C GLU A 186 3.48 -14.65 11.84
N LEU A 187 3.77 -13.49 11.23
CA LEU A 187 5.06 -13.23 10.59
C LEU A 187 6.23 -13.36 11.57
N LEU A 188 6.09 -12.80 12.77
CA LEU A 188 7.11 -12.89 13.81
C LEU A 188 7.28 -14.34 14.29
N GLN A 189 6.19 -15.06 14.50
CA GLN A 189 6.23 -16.46 14.93
C GLN A 189 6.94 -17.35 13.90
N GLN A 190 6.59 -17.22 12.62
CA GLN A 190 7.23 -17.96 11.53
C GLN A 190 8.74 -17.70 11.47
N GLN A 191 9.15 -16.44 11.69
CA GLN A 191 10.55 -16.06 11.72
C GLN A 191 11.29 -16.67 12.91
N MET A 192 10.69 -16.64 14.11
CA MET A 192 11.25 -17.26 15.31
C MET A 192 11.40 -18.78 15.16
N ASP A 193 10.39 -19.45 14.61
CA ASP A 193 10.43 -20.91 14.38
C ASP A 193 11.46 -21.31 13.32
N CYS A 194 11.69 -20.47 12.32
CA CYS A 194 12.76 -20.67 11.33
C CYS A 194 14.15 -20.59 11.99
N CYS A 195 14.35 -19.61 12.88
CA CYS A 195 15.60 -19.49 13.64
C CYS A 195 15.81 -20.66 14.62
N ALA A 196 14.77 -21.09 15.33
CA ALA A 196 14.86 -22.19 16.29
C ALA A 196 15.23 -23.53 15.63
N ARG A 197 14.82 -23.76 14.38
CA ARG A 197 15.14 -24.97 13.61
C ARG A 197 16.56 -24.99 13.03
N ARG A 198 17.31 -23.89 13.10
CA ARG A 198 18.69 -23.77 12.60
C ARG A 198 19.75 -23.96 13.70
N VAL A 199 19.34 -24.17 14.95
CA VAL A 199 20.20 -24.45 16.12
C VAL A 199 20.12 -25.95 16.43
#